data_AF-A0A945V1L3-F1
#
_entry.id   AF-A0A945V1L3-F1
#
_cell.length_a   1.000
_cell.length_b   1.000
_cell.length_c   1.000
_cell.angle_alpha   90.00
_cell.angle_beta   90.00
_cell.angle_gamma   90.00
#
_symmetry.space_group_name_H-M   'P 1'
#
loop_
_entity.id
_entity.type
_entity.pdbx_description
1 polymer ?
#
loop_
_entity_poly.entity_id
_entity_poly.type
_entity_poly.pdbx_seq_one_letter_code
_entity_poly.pdbx_strand_id
1 'polypeptide(L)'
;GHIRVDFLYDNMSNKRKALVNFLGYLFLLLPGAIWVTLGLYDYAIEAYVSNEVSGESSWNPIIWPFRVVWLIGYGSLTLQAISELIKNYMILRGIDIEQYGFVALKESTG
;
A
#
# COMPACT_ATOMS: atom_id res chain seq x y z
N GLY A 1 23.92 0.67 -6.14
CA GLY A 1 23.86 2.14 -6.03
C GLY A 1 22.55 2.51 -5.39
N HIS A 2 22.59 3.03 -4.17
CA HIS A 2 21.44 3.42 -3.32
C HIS A 2 21.93 4.21 -2.08
N ILE A 3 23.19 3.97 -1.71
CA ILE A 3 23.94 4.51 -0.56
C ILE A 3 23.88 6.05 -0.36
N ARG A 4 23.68 6.86 -1.42
CA ARG A 4 23.64 8.33 -1.26
C ARG A 4 22.29 8.87 -0.82
N VAL A 5 21.19 8.30 -1.32
CA VAL A 5 19.84 8.78 -0.98
C VAL A 5 19.47 8.26 0.41
N ASP A 6 19.87 7.02 0.71
CA ASP A 6 19.63 6.39 2.02
C ASP A 6 20.35 7.17 3.15
N PHE A 7 21.62 7.57 2.95
CA PHE A 7 22.35 8.40 3.92
C PHE A 7 21.78 9.81 4.09
N LEU A 8 21.26 10.41 3.01
CA LEU A 8 20.61 11.71 3.07
C LEU A 8 19.31 11.62 3.90
N TYR A 9 18.57 10.52 3.73
CA TYR A 9 17.36 10.25 4.49
C TYR A 9 17.69 10.01 5.95
N ASP A 10 18.69 9.19 6.27
CA ASP A 10 19.05 8.84 7.65
C ASP A 10 19.42 10.05 8.50
N ASN A 11 20.07 11.06 7.93
CA ASN A 11 20.41 12.32 8.62
C ASN A 11 19.25 13.32 8.76
N MET A 12 18.06 13.04 8.22
CA MET A 12 16.90 13.92 8.39
C MET A 12 16.24 13.73 9.75
N SER A 13 15.74 14.82 10.33
CA SER A 13 14.91 14.77 11.54
C SER A 13 13.61 13.99 11.28
N ASN A 14 13.07 13.35 12.33
CA ASN A 14 11.83 12.56 12.25
C ASN A 14 10.67 13.34 11.61
N LYS A 15 10.57 14.65 11.87
CA LYS A 15 9.55 15.53 11.24
C LYS A 15 9.75 15.71 9.73
N ARG A 16 10.98 15.81 9.25
CA ARG A 16 11.25 15.94 7.80
C ARG A 16 10.97 14.62 7.07
N LYS A 17 11.37 13.49 7.66
CA LYS A 17 11.03 12.15 7.15
C LYS A 17 9.50 11.98 7.07
N ALA A 18 8.79 12.34 8.15
CA ALA A 18 7.33 12.27 8.18
C ALA A 18 6.67 13.16 7.12
N LEU A 19 7.21 14.36 6.85
CA LEU A 19 6.69 15.24 5.81
C LEU A 19 6.84 14.62 4.41
N VAL A 20 8.03 14.10 4.10
CA VAL A 20 8.30 13.46 2.81
C VAL A 20 7.41 12.24 2.62
N ASN A 21 7.31 11.37 3.63
CA ASN A 21 6.42 10.21 3.61
C ASN A 21 4.96 10.63 3.44
N PHE A 22 4.47 11.61 4.21
CA PHE A 22 3.10 12.10 4.14
C PHE A 22 2.74 12.57 2.73
N LEU A 23 3.60 13.40 2.12
CA LEU A 23 3.39 13.89 0.76
C LEU A 23 3.46 12.75 -0.27
N GLY A 24 4.38 11.80 -0.08
CA GLY A 24 4.49 10.62 -0.94
C GLY A 24 3.23 9.75 -0.89
N TYR A 25 2.71 9.45 0.30
CA TYR A 25 1.46 8.73 0.45
C TYR A 25 0.28 9.50 -0.16
N LEU A 26 0.17 10.80 0.11
CA LEU A 26 -0.97 11.61 -0.32
C LEU A 26 -1.04 11.83 -1.83
N PHE A 27 0.09 12.13 -2.47
CA PHE A 27 0.11 12.56 -3.87
C PHE A 27 0.57 11.49 -4.86
N LEU A 28 1.34 10.49 -4.41
CA LEU A 28 1.84 9.43 -5.29
C LEU A 28 1.10 8.12 -5.04
N LEU A 29 1.14 7.59 -3.80
CA LEU A 29 0.66 6.23 -3.57
C LEU A 29 -0.87 6.13 -3.52
N LEU A 30 -1.55 6.96 -2.72
CA LEU A 30 -3.00 6.83 -2.51
C LEU A 30 -3.82 7.05 -3.78
N PRO A 31 -3.60 8.09 -4.60
CA PRO A 31 -4.39 8.30 -5.81
C PRO A 31 -4.27 7.11 -6.77
N GLY A 32 -3.04 6.60 -6.97
CA GLY A 32 -2.81 5.43 -7.82
C GLY A 32 -3.38 4.13 -7.23
N ALA A 33 -3.19 3.89 -5.93
CA ALA A 33 -3.68 2.69 -5.27
C ALA A 33 -5.20 2.63 -5.24
N ILE A 34 -5.87 3.76 -4.98
CA ILE A 34 -7.34 3.87 -5.03
C ILE A 34 -7.84 3.63 -6.45
N TRP A 35 -7.23 4.29 -7.45
CA TRP A 35 -7.61 4.12 -8.85
C TRP A 35 -7.53 2.67 -9.31
N VAL A 36 -6.41 2.00 -9.01
CA VAL A 36 -6.21 0.59 -9.34
C VAL A 36 -7.19 -0.31 -8.58
N THR A 37 -7.43 -0.04 -7.30
CA THR A 37 -8.36 -0.83 -6.48
C THR A 37 -9.79 -0.76 -7.03
N LEU A 38 -10.25 0.43 -7.45
CA LEU A 38 -11.55 0.61 -8.07
C LEU A 38 -11.63 -0.10 -9.43
N GLY A 39 -10.60 0.03 -10.27
CA GLY A 39 -10.57 -0.70 -11.54
C GLY A 39 -10.56 -2.23 -11.36
N LEU A 40 -9.88 -2.74 -10.33
CA LEU A 40 -9.90 -4.16 -9.99
C LEU A 40 -11.25 -4.63 -9.45
N TYR A 41 -12.00 -3.74 -8.78
CA TYR A 41 -13.36 -4.04 -8.33
C TYR A 41 -14.27 -4.28 -9.54
N ASP A 42 -14.29 -3.34 -10.49
CA ASP A 42 -15.09 -3.47 -11.71
C ASP A 42 -14.68 -4.72 -12.50
N TYR A 43 -13.37 -4.94 -12.67
CA TYR A 43 -12.81 -6.10 -13.38
C TYR A 43 -13.16 -7.45 -12.74
N ALA A 44 -13.26 -7.52 -11.41
CA ALA A 44 -13.66 -8.71 -10.69
C ALA A 44 -15.18 -8.97 -10.80
N ILE A 45 -16.00 -7.91 -10.71
CA ILE A 45 -17.45 -8.00 -10.87
C ILE A 45 -17.82 -8.42 -12.30
N GLU A 46 -17.18 -7.86 -13.32
CA GLU A 46 -17.41 -8.23 -14.72
C GLU A 46 -17.14 -9.72 -14.96
N ALA A 47 -16.03 -10.27 -14.45
CA ALA A 47 -15.75 -11.71 -14.56
C ALA A 47 -16.77 -12.58 -13.81
N TYR A 48 -17.26 -12.10 -12.67
CA TYR A 48 -18.26 -12.82 -11.88
C TYR A 48 -19.60 -12.88 -12.61
N VAL A 49 -20.06 -11.74 -13.14
CA VAL A 49 -21.35 -11.63 -13.85
C VAL A 49 -21.32 -12.37 -15.19
N SER A 50 -20.22 -12.26 -15.93
CA SER A 50 -20.08 -12.91 -17.25
C SER A 50 -19.77 -14.41 -17.17
N ASN A 51 -19.48 -14.96 -15.97
CA ASN A 51 -18.90 -16.29 -15.79
C ASN A 51 -17.70 -16.53 -16.72
N GLU A 52 -16.81 -15.54 -16.77
CA GLU A 52 -15.63 -15.59 -17.63
C GLU A 52 -14.74 -16.79 -17.25
N VAL A 53 -14.24 -17.46 -18.27
CA VAL A 53 -13.36 -18.63 -18.17
C VAL A 53 -12.07 -18.36 -18.94
N SER A 54 -10.97 -18.99 -18.53
CA SER A 54 -9.63 -18.63 -19.02
C SER A 54 -9.44 -18.68 -20.54
N GLY A 55 -10.15 -19.56 -21.27
CA GLY A 55 -9.98 -19.76 -22.72
C GLY A 55 -8.66 -20.42 -23.15
N GLU A 56 -7.71 -20.64 -22.23
CA GLU A 56 -6.32 -20.99 -22.53
C GLU A 56 -5.99 -22.49 -22.40
N SER A 57 -6.87 -23.31 -21.81
CA SER A 57 -6.58 -24.74 -21.59
C SER A 57 -7.82 -25.62 -21.57
N SER A 58 -7.62 -26.93 -21.75
CA SER A 58 -8.70 -27.93 -21.64
C SER A 58 -9.40 -27.94 -20.27
N TRP A 59 -8.74 -27.43 -19.22
CA TRP A 59 -9.28 -27.34 -17.86
C TRP A 59 -10.17 -26.09 -17.66
N ASN A 60 -9.92 -25.03 -18.43
CA ASN A 60 -10.71 -23.81 -18.55
C ASN A 60 -11.38 -23.28 -17.25
N PRO A 61 -10.61 -22.97 -16.20
CA PRO A 61 -11.15 -22.52 -14.93
C PRO A 61 -11.87 -21.18 -15.05
N ILE A 62 -12.82 -20.97 -14.14
CA ILE A 62 -13.45 -19.67 -13.92
C ILE A 62 -12.42 -18.72 -13.30
N ILE A 63 -12.31 -17.51 -13.84
CA ILE A 63 -11.22 -16.59 -13.50
C ILE A 63 -11.54 -15.57 -12.39
N TRP A 64 -12.82 -15.36 -12.07
CA TRP A 64 -13.21 -14.34 -11.09
C TRP A 64 -12.56 -14.54 -9.70
N PRO A 65 -12.31 -15.76 -9.17
CA PRO A 65 -11.68 -15.91 -7.86
C PRO A 65 -10.27 -15.33 -7.82
N PHE A 66 -9.53 -15.47 -8.92
CA PHE A 66 -8.19 -14.92 -9.04
C PHE A 66 -8.19 -13.39 -9.10
N ARG A 67 -9.14 -12.80 -9.85
CA ARG A 67 -9.31 -11.33 -9.90
C ARG A 67 -9.70 -10.76 -8.53
N VAL A 68 -10.47 -11.49 -7.72
CA VAL A 68 -10.78 -11.11 -6.33
C VAL A 68 -9.53 -11.10 -5.44
N VAL A 69 -8.58 -12.02 -5.62
CA VAL A 69 -7.31 -11.99 -4.87
C VAL A 69 -6.53 -10.71 -5.15
N TRP A 70 -6.49 -10.27 -6.41
CA TRP A 70 -5.88 -8.98 -6.77
C TRP A 70 -6.58 -7.80 -6.10
N LEU A 71 -7.91 -7.78 -6.13
CA LEU A 71 -8.72 -6.77 -5.45
C LEU A 71 -8.42 -6.71 -3.95
N ILE A 72 -8.37 -7.86 -3.27
CA ILE A 72 -8.06 -7.93 -1.84
C ILE A 72 -6.63 -7.43 -1.56
N GLY A 73 -5.66 -7.81 -2.40
CA GLY A 73 -4.27 -7.38 -2.26
C GLY A 73 -4.12 -5.86 -2.39
N TYR A 74 -4.67 -5.27 -3.46
CA TYR A 74 -4.62 -3.83 -3.68
C TYR A 74 -5.49 -3.04 -2.70
N GLY A 75 -6.65 -3.57 -2.32
CA GLY A 75 -7.49 -3.00 -1.27
C GLY A 75 -6.75 -2.93 0.07
N SER A 76 -6.03 -4.00 0.44
CA SER A 76 -5.20 -4.03 1.65
C SER A 76 -4.03 -3.04 1.58
N LEU A 77 -3.37 -2.92 0.42
CA LEU A 77 -2.31 -1.93 0.18
C LEU A 77 -2.85 -0.50 0.35
N THR A 78 -4.02 -0.21 -0.21
CA THR A 78 -4.69 1.09 -0.07
C THR A 78 -4.99 1.40 1.40
N LEU A 79 -5.54 0.42 2.15
CA LEU A 79 -5.79 0.57 3.58
C LEU A 79 -4.50 0.81 4.38
N GLN A 80 -3.42 0.09 4.04
CA GLN A 80 -2.11 0.29 4.66
C GLN A 80 -1.57 1.70 4.37
N ALA A 81 -1.68 2.18 3.14
CA ALA A 81 -1.25 3.52 2.76
C ALA A 81 -2.00 4.62 3.52
N ILE A 82 -3.31 4.44 3.76
CA ILE A 82 -4.11 5.36 4.59
C ILE A 82 -3.60 5.35 6.04
N SER A 83 -3.31 4.16 6.60
CA SER A 83 -2.76 4.03 7.95
C SER A 83 -1.44 4.78 8.09
N GLU A 84 -0.53 4.61 7.14
CA GLU A 84 0.76 5.31 7.14
C GLU A 84 0.63 6.81 6.93
N LEU A 85 -0.32 7.27 6.10
CA LEU A 85 -0.62 8.69 5.96
C LEU A 85 -1.02 9.32 7.31
N ILE A 86 -1.92 8.67 8.05
CA ILE A 86 -2.41 9.15 9.36
C ILE A 86 -1.26 9.18 10.37
N LYS A 87 -0.42 8.13 10.43
CA LYS A 87 0.75 8.11 11.32
C LYS A 87 1.71 9.25 11.01
N ASN A 88 2.06 9.46 9.73
CA ASN A 88 2.97 10.55 9.37
C ASN A 88 2.36 11.92 9.69
N TYR A 89 1.04 12.10 9.54
CA TYR A 89 0.34 13.33 9.96
C TYR A 89 0.45 13.58 11.47
N MET A 90 0.27 12.55 12.30
CA MET A 90 0.40 12.65 13.75
C MET A 90 1.85 13.00 14.19
N ILE A 91 2.88 12.44 13.53
CA ILE A 91 4.29 12.82 13.79
C ILE A 91 4.53 14.29 13.46
N LEU A 92 3.95 14.81 12.37
CA LEU A 92 4.04 16.22 12.00
C LEU A 92 3.39 17.15 13.05
N ARG A 93 2.36 16.66 13.76
CA ARG A 93 1.72 17.35 14.89
C ARG A 93 2.55 17.29 16.18
N GLY A 94 3.68 16.58 16.18
CA GLY A 94 4.53 16.39 17.37
C GLY A 94 4.02 15.30 18.31
N ILE A 95 3.16 14.40 17.82
CA ILE A 95 2.76 13.19 18.54
C ILE A 95 3.77 12.11 18.14
N ASP A 96 4.63 11.68 19.05
CA ASP A 96 5.56 10.59 18.78
C ASP A 96 4.80 9.24 18.80
N ILE A 97 4.89 8.53 17.68
CA ILE A 97 4.14 7.29 17.40
C ILE A 97 5.12 6.14 17.15
N GLU A 98 6.37 6.27 17.61
CA GLU A 98 7.47 5.31 17.42
C GLU A 98 7.13 3.86 17.80
N GLN A 99 6.00 3.61 18.47
CA GLN A 99 5.57 2.28 18.91
C GLN A 99 4.69 1.45 17.96
N TYR A 100 4.24 1.95 16.80
CA TYR A 100 3.27 1.20 15.98
C TYR A 100 3.80 0.80 14.58
N GLY A 101 4.77 -0.12 14.56
CA GLY A 101 5.28 -0.76 13.34
C GLY A 101 6.46 -1.70 13.56
N PHE A 102 6.81 -2.52 12.56
CA PHE A 102 7.88 -3.55 12.59
C PHE A 102 9.25 -3.05 13.09
N VAL A 103 9.50 -1.74 13.03
CA VAL A 103 10.70 -1.06 13.56
C VAL A 103 10.76 -1.13 15.09
N ALA A 104 9.63 -0.98 15.79
CA ALA A 104 9.55 -1.08 17.25
C ALA A 104 9.92 -2.48 17.76
N LEU A 105 9.61 -3.54 16.99
CA LEU A 105 10.01 -4.91 17.31
C LEU A 105 11.51 -5.12 17.15
N LYS A 106 12.14 -4.44 16.18
CA LYS A 106 13.58 -4.52 15.94
C LYS A 106 14.38 -3.82 17.05
N GLU A 107 13.86 -2.74 17.62
CA GLU A 107 14.46 -2.07 18.79
C GLU A 107 14.18 -2.79 20.11
N SER A 108 13.03 -3.45 20.26
CA SER A 108 12.69 -4.26 21.45
C SER A 108 13.48 -5.58 21.55
N THR A 109 14.13 -6.01 20.47
CA THR A 109 14.91 -7.26 20.43
C THR A 109 16.42 -7.02 20.30
N GLY A 110 16.85 -5.74 20.42
CA GLY A 110 18.25 -5.31 20.47
C GLY A 110 18.74 -5.04 21.89
#